data_AF-A0A2X1MXN9-F1
#
_entry.id   AF-A0A2X1MXN9-F1
#
_cell.length_a   1.000
_cell.length_b   1.000
_cell.length_c   1.000
_cell.angle_alpha   90.00
_cell.angle_beta   90.00
_cell.angle_gamma   90.00
#
_symmetry.space_group_name_H-M   'P 1'
#
loop_
_entity.id
_entity.type
_entity.pdbx_description
1 polymer ?
#
loop_
_entity_poly.entity_id
_entity_poly.type
_entity_poly.pdbx_seq_one_letter_code
_entity_poly.pdbx_strand_id
1 'polypeptide(L)'
;MFREVDDFVASVEIVKQVCAENSVTHLFYNYQYEVNERARDVEVERALRNVVCEGFDDSVILPPGAVMTGNHEMYKVFTPFKNAWLKRLREGMPECVAAPKVRSSGSIEPSPSITLNYPRQSFDTAHFPVEEKAAIAQLRQFCQNGAGEYEQQRDFPAVEGTSRLSASLATGGLSPRQCLHRLLAEQPQALDGGAGSVWLNELIWREFYRHLITYHPSLCKHRPFIAWTDRVQWQSNPAHLQAWQEGKTGYPIVDAAMRQLNSTGWMHNRLRMITASFLVKDLLIDWREGERYFMSQLIDGDLAANNGGWQWAASTGTDAAPYFVFSTRQPRARNLIMRASLSASGYRNCAMCQGKWCMSRGSGRRKQV
;
A
#
# COMPACT_ATOMS: atom_id res chain seq x y z
N MET A 1 -25.64 -12.07 -10.88
CA MET A 1 -24.99 -13.31 -11.39
C MET A 1 -23.57 -13.33 -10.84
N PHE A 2 -23.14 -14.45 -10.26
CA PHE A 2 -21.75 -14.67 -9.81
C PHE A 2 -21.24 -15.95 -10.47
N ARG A 3 -19.98 -15.92 -10.93
CA ARG A 3 -19.27 -17.04 -11.56
C ARG A 3 -17.87 -17.07 -10.95
N GLU A 4 -17.50 -18.22 -10.40
CA GLU A 4 -16.16 -18.45 -9.82
C GLU A 4 -15.36 -19.35 -10.76
N VAL A 5 -14.08 -19.04 -10.93
CA VAL A 5 -13.13 -19.77 -11.77
C VAL A 5 -11.76 -19.81 -11.10
N ASP A 6 -10.95 -20.78 -11.49
CA ASP A 6 -9.67 -21.06 -10.84
C ASP A 6 -8.56 -20.04 -11.20
N ASP A 7 -8.60 -19.45 -12.40
CA ASP A 7 -7.56 -18.54 -12.88
C ASP A 7 -8.06 -17.49 -13.89
N PHE A 8 -7.17 -16.57 -14.26
CA PHE A 8 -7.47 -15.51 -15.22
C PHE A 8 -7.68 -16.00 -16.66
N VAL A 9 -7.13 -17.16 -17.04
CA VAL A 9 -7.35 -17.73 -18.38
C VAL A 9 -8.80 -18.21 -18.49
N ALA A 10 -9.29 -18.90 -17.47
CA ALA A 10 -10.68 -19.34 -17.39
C ALA A 10 -11.67 -18.16 -17.32
N SER A 11 -11.31 -17.05 -16.69
CA SER A 11 -12.13 -15.82 -16.66
C SER A 11 -12.47 -15.30 -18.06
N VAL A 12 -11.54 -15.41 -19.03
CA VAL A 12 -11.78 -14.97 -20.42
C VAL A 12 -12.96 -15.74 -21.03
N GLU A 13 -12.99 -17.06 -20.85
CA GLU A 13 -14.06 -17.91 -21.38
C GLU A 13 -15.40 -17.65 -20.71
N ILE A 14 -15.41 -17.42 -19.39
CA ILE A 14 -16.64 -17.06 -18.67
C ILE A 14 -17.20 -15.71 -19.13
N VAL A 15 -16.36 -14.70 -19.32
CA VAL A 15 -16.84 -13.39 -19.80
C VAL A 15 -17.45 -13.53 -21.21
N LYS A 16 -16.82 -14.29 -22.10
CA LYS A 16 -17.39 -14.59 -23.44
C LYS A 16 -18.75 -15.28 -23.33
N GLN A 17 -18.85 -16.31 -22.50
CA GLN A 17 -20.08 -17.06 -22.29
C GLN A 17 -21.19 -16.14 -21.76
N VAL A 18 -20.92 -15.33 -20.73
CA VAL A 18 -21.88 -14.39 -20.16
C VAL A 18 -22.32 -13.37 -21.22
N CYS A 19 -21.41 -12.84 -22.02
CA CYS A 19 -21.77 -11.90 -23.09
C CYS A 19 -22.70 -12.55 -24.13
N ALA A 20 -22.40 -13.78 -24.54
CA ALA A 20 -23.23 -14.53 -25.50
C ALA A 20 -24.62 -14.88 -24.93
N GLU A 21 -24.68 -15.41 -23.71
CA GLU A 21 -25.93 -15.79 -23.03
C GLU A 21 -26.89 -14.60 -22.87
N ASN A 22 -26.35 -13.41 -22.62
CA ASN A 22 -27.14 -12.22 -22.31
C ASN A 22 -27.23 -11.23 -23.48
N SER A 23 -26.71 -11.60 -24.66
CA SER A 23 -26.65 -10.72 -25.84
C SER A 23 -26.06 -9.33 -25.53
N VAL A 24 -24.98 -9.31 -24.76
CA VAL A 24 -24.30 -8.07 -24.35
C VAL A 24 -23.72 -7.38 -25.57
N THR A 25 -23.97 -6.07 -25.69
CA THR A 25 -23.40 -5.23 -26.77
C THR A 25 -22.23 -4.37 -26.32
N HIS A 26 -22.16 -4.05 -25.02
CA HIS A 26 -21.11 -3.21 -24.45
C HIS A 26 -20.62 -3.81 -23.12
N LEU A 27 -19.30 -3.94 -22.98
CA LEU A 27 -18.61 -4.30 -21.75
C LEU A 27 -17.88 -3.07 -21.22
N PHE A 28 -18.26 -2.61 -20.03
CA PHE A 28 -17.57 -1.53 -19.31
C PHE A 28 -16.81 -2.11 -18.13
N TYR A 29 -15.53 -1.77 -17.98
CA TYR A 29 -14.70 -2.25 -16.88
C TYR A 29 -13.64 -1.23 -16.46
N ASN A 30 -13.05 -1.39 -15.28
CA ASN A 30 -11.97 -0.54 -14.82
C ASN A 30 -10.63 -1.24 -15.02
N TYR A 31 -9.63 -0.54 -15.55
CA TYR A 31 -8.31 -1.11 -15.79
C TYR A 31 -7.61 -1.55 -14.50
N GLN A 32 -6.86 -2.64 -14.61
CA GLN A 32 -5.86 -3.09 -13.65
C GLN A 32 -4.47 -3.02 -14.30
N TYR A 33 -3.43 -2.68 -13.55
CA TYR A 33 -2.12 -2.30 -14.13
C TYR A 33 -1.05 -3.38 -13.97
N GLU A 34 -1.33 -4.41 -13.19
CA GLU A 34 -0.50 -5.56 -12.97
C GLU A 34 -0.44 -6.44 -14.23
N VAL A 35 0.66 -7.19 -14.41
CA VAL A 35 0.95 -7.85 -15.70
C VAL A 35 -0.07 -8.93 -16.06
N ASN A 36 -0.52 -9.71 -15.08
CA ASN A 36 -1.41 -10.84 -15.33
C ASN A 36 -2.82 -10.34 -15.68
N GLU A 37 -3.26 -9.31 -14.97
CA GLU A 37 -4.54 -8.64 -15.12
C GLU A 37 -4.62 -7.92 -16.47
N ARG A 38 -3.56 -7.20 -16.87
CA ARG A 38 -3.48 -6.59 -18.21
C ARG A 38 -3.52 -7.63 -19.32
N ALA A 39 -2.81 -8.76 -19.15
CA ALA A 39 -2.83 -9.84 -20.13
C ALA A 39 -4.24 -10.45 -20.25
N ARG A 40 -4.92 -10.67 -19.12
CA ARG A 40 -6.32 -11.11 -19.08
C ARG A 40 -7.22 -10.14 -19.85
N ASP A 41 -7.14 -8.84 -19.55
CA ASP A 41 -8.03 -7.84 -20.15
C ASP A 41 -7.83 -7.72 -21.65
N VAL A 42 -6.58 -7.74 -22.12
CA VAL A 42 -6.26 -7.77 -23.56
C VAL A 42 -6.85 -8.99 -24.24
N GLU A 43 -6.80 -10.17 -23.60
CA GLU A 43 -7.40 -11.39 -24.18
C GLU A 43 -8.94 -11.35 -24.14
N VAL A 44 -9.56 -10.74 -23.12
CA VAL A 44 -11.01 -10.49 -23.10
C VAL A 44 -11.43 -9.61 -24.28
N GLU A 45 -10.78 -8.45 -24.48
CA GLU A 45 -11.10 -7.54 -25.59
C GLU A 45 -10.92 -8.21 -26.96
N ARG A 46 -9.85 -9.00 -27.12
CA ARG A 46 -9.60 -9.76 -28.37
C ARG A 46 -10.65 -10.83 -28.62
N ALA A 47 -11.15 -11.47 -27.57
CA ALA A 47 -12.13 -12.54 -27.69
C ALA A 47 -13.54 -12.01 -27.97
N LEU A 48 -13.89 -10.84 -27.45
CA LEU A 48 -15.20 -10.22 -27.59
C LEU A 48 -15.36 -9.38 -28.88
N ARG A 49 -15.13 -10.00 -30.04
CA ARG A 49 -15.07 -9.28 -31.35
C ARG A 49 -16.32 -8.48 -31.75
N ASN A 50 -17.49 -8.83 -31.21
CA ASN A 50 -18.78 -8.21 -31.53
C ASN A 50 -19.36 -7.39 -30.37
N VAL A 51 -18.56 -7.15 -29.31
CA VAL A 51 -18.95 -6.36 -28.14
C VAL A 51 -18.03 -5.15 -28.06
N VAL A 52 -18.58 -3.97 -27.87
CA VAL A 52 -17.78 -2.76 -27.64
C VAL A 52 -17.21 -2.83 -26.22
N CYS A 53 -15.89 -2.83 -26.09
CA CYS A 53 -15.22 -2.85 -24.79
C CYS A 53 -14.70 -1.44 -24.47
N GLU A 54 -15.03 -0.94 -23.27
CA GLU A 54 -14.58 0.36 -22.77
C GLU A 54 -13.99 0.21 -21.37
N GLY A 55 -12.66 0.37 -21.28
CA GLY A 55 -11.93 0.37 -20.03
C GLY A 55 -11.68 1.80 -19.48
N PHE A 56 -11.70 1.95 -18.15
CA PHE A 56 -11.49 3.25 -17.48
C PHE A 56 -10.38 3.19 -16.42
N ASP A 57 -9.55 4.23 -16.36
CA ASP A 57 -8.54 4.44 -15.32
C ASP A 57 -9.18 4.93 -14.01
N ASP A 58 -9.83 4.02 -13.27
CA ASP A 58 -10.53 4.37 -12.02
C ASP A 58 -9.65 4.28 -10.76
N SER A 59 -8.71 3.34 -10.76
CA SER A 59 -7.88 3.05 -9.59
C SER A 59 -6.76 4.08 -9.36
N VAL A 60 -6.67 5.13 -10.18
CA VAL A 60 -5.73 6.27 -10.11
C VAL A 60 -6.46 7.60 -10.25
N ILE A 61 -5.83 8.71 -9.86
CA ILE A 61 -6.38 10.05 -10.09
C ILE A 61 -6.05 10.50 -11.51
N LEU A 62 -4.77 10.43 -11.90
CA LEU A 62 -4.32 10.71 -13.27
C LEU A 62 -3.89 9.39 -13.93
N PRO A 63 -4.33 9.11 -15.17
CA PRO A 63 -4.02 7.84 -15.83
C PRO A 63 -2.52 7.73 -16.16
N PRO A 64 -1.92 6.52 -16.14
CA PRO A 64 -0.57 6.32 -16.65
C PRO A 64 -0.42 6.87 -18.07
N GLY A 65 0.60 7.70 -18.27
CA GLY A 65 0.84 8.42 -19.53
C GLY A 65 0.37 9.87 -19.54
N ALA A 66 -0.46 10.30 -18.58
CA ALA A 66 -0.77 11.70 -18.39
C ALA A 66 0.41 12.52 -17.83
N VAL A 67 1.34 11.87 -17.13
CA VAL A 67 2.48 12.51 -16.46
C VAL A 67 3.78 11.88 -16.95
N MET A 68 4.39 12.52 -17.95
CA MET A 68 5.58 12.02 -18.65
C MET A 68 6.71 13.04 -18.61
N THR A 69 7.95 12.55 -18.74
CA THR A 69 9.12 13.40 -18.95
C THR A 69 9.07 14.08 -20.32
N GLY A 70 9.94 15.07 -20.57
CA GLY A 70 10.03 15.73 -21.89
C GLY A 70 10.40 14.78 -23.04
N ASN A 71 11.02 13.63 -22.73
CA ASN A 71 11.33 12.59 -23.71
C ASN A 71 10.21 11.53 -23.85
N HIS A 72 9.02 11.79 -23.29
CA HIS A 72 7.88 10.86 -23.28
C HIS A 72 8.17 9.51 -22.57
N GLU A 73 9.10 9.52 -21.61
CA GLU A 73 9.34 8.39 -20.70
C GLU A 73 8.66 8.61 -19.35
N MET A 74 8.34 7.51 -18.66
CA MET A 74 7.92 7.56 -17.26
C MET A 74 9.03 8.10 -16.35
N TYR A 75 8.65 8.91 -15.37
CA TYR A 75 9.57 9.43 -14.36
C TYR A 75 10.15 8.29 -13.50
N LYS A 76 11.45 8.37 -13.21
CA LYS A 76 12.19 7.40 -12.37
C LYS A 76 12.50 7.91 -10.97
N VAL A 77 12.17 9.16 -10.66
CA VAL A 77 12.39 9.82 -9.37
C VAL A 77 11.09 10.49 -8.93
N PHE A 78 10.75 10.41 -7.65
CA PHE A 78 9.44 10.84 -7.16
C PHE A 78 9.25 12.36 -7.20
N THR A 79 10.22 13.15 -6.75
CA THR A 79 10.10 14.62 -6.71
C THR A 79 9.73 15.24 -8.07
N PRO A 80 10.43 14.95 -9.19
CA PRO A 80 10.03 15.51 -10.48
C PRO A 80 8.70 14.95 -10.99
N PHE A 81 8.37 13.68 -10.69
CA PHE A 81 7.03 13.12 -10.96
C PHE A 81 5.94 13.90 -10.23
N LYS A 82 6.09 14.11 -8.92
CA LYS A 82 5.14 14.87 -8.08
C LYS A 82 4.91 16.27 -8.64
N ASN A 83 5.97 16.97 -9.02
CA ASN A 83 5.85 18.32 -9.56
C ASN A 83 5.08 18.34 -10.89
N ALA A 84 5.37 17.40 -11.79
CA ALA A 84 4.65 17.25 -13.05
C ALA A 84 3.19 16.80 -12.85
N TRP A 85 2.95 15.90 -11.89
CA TRP A 85 1.63 15.41 -11.52
C TRP A 85 0.74 16.53 -10.96
N LEU A 86 1.27 17.34 -10.04
CA LEU A 86 0.55 18.51 -9.50
C LEU A 86 0.26 19.54 -10.59
N LYS A 87 1.21 19.79 -11.49
CA LYS A 87 0.98 20.67 -12.65
C LYS A 87 -0.17 20.14 -13.51
N ARG A 88 -0.12 18.86 -13.88
CA ARG A 88 -1.14 18.24 -14.74
C ARG A 88 -2.51 18.23 -14.07
N LEU A 89 -2.57 17.97 -12.76
CA LEU A 89 -3.81 18.00 -12.01
C LEU A 89 -4.48 19.40 -12.04
N ARG A 90 -3.69 20.47 -11.97
CA ARG A 90 -4.19 21.86 -12.02
C ARG A 90 -4.72 22.25 -13.40
N GLU A 91 -4.25 21.62 -14.47
CA GLU A 91 -4.75 21.86 -15.84
C GLU A 91 -6.14 21.25 -16.07
N GLY A 92 -6.50 20.22 -15.32
CA GLY A 92 -7.78 19.55 -15.43
C GLY A 92 -7.95 18.52 -14.32
N MET A 93 -8.53 18.93 -13.20
CA MET A 93 -8.76 18.05 -12.07
C MET A 93 -9.94 17.11 -12.37
N PRO A 94 -9.75 15.77 -12.34
CA PRO A 94 -10.83 14.84 -12.60
C PRO A 94 -11.85 14.87 -11.45
N GLU A 95 -13.12 14.90 -11.79
CA GLU A 95 -14.22 14.97 -10.82
C GLU A 95 -14.57 13.60 -10.24
N CYS A 96 -15.27 13.60 -9.10
CA CYS A 96 -15.95 12.41 -8.60
C CYS A 96 -17.29 12.24 -9.33
N VAL A 97 -17.48 11.08 -9.97
CA VAL A 97 -18.79 10.72 -10.54
C VAL A 97 -19.74 10.24 -9.43
N ALA A 98 -21.03 10.57 -9.57
CA ALA A 98 -22.05 10.14 -8.62
C ALA A 98 -22.43 8.66 -8.85
N ALA A 99 -22.91 8.00 -7.78
CA ALA A 99 -23.54 6.70 -7.91
C ALA A 99 -24.73 6.77 -8.88
N PRO A 100 -24.97 5.72 -9.70
CA PRO A 100 -26.06 5.73 -10.66
C PRO A 100 -27.42 5.82 -9.96
N LYS A 101 -28.35 6.55 -10.58
CA LYS A 101 -29.76 6.53 -10.16
C LYS A 101 -30.36 5.15 -10.44
N VAL A 102 -31.46 4.84 -9.75
CA VAL A 102 -32.26 3.63 -10.00
C VAL A 102 -32.61 3.56 -11.50
N ARG A 103 -32.43 2.37 -12.09
CA ARG A 103 -32.71 2.13 -13.52
C ARG A 103 -34.21 2.23 -13.78
N SER A 104 -34.59 2.53 -15.02
CA SER A 104 -35.99 2.61 -15.45
C SER A 104 -36.77 1.31 -15.25
N SER A 105 -36.09 0.17 -15.24
CA SER A 105 -36.66 -1.16 -14.92
C SER A 105 -37.04 -1.33 -13.44
N GLY A 106 -36.75 -0.35 -12.59
CA GLY A 106 -37.01 -0.41 -11.15
C GLY A 106 -35.96 -1.19 -10.38
N SER A 107 -36.19 -1.30 -9.07
CA SER A 107 -35.38 -2.10 -8.16
C SER A 107 -35.64 -3.60 -8.37
N ILE A 108 -34.62 -4.41 -8.11
CA ILE A 108 -34.71 -5.87 -8.16
C ILE A 108 -34.43 -6.45 -6.78
N GLU A 109 -34.94 -7.65 -6.52
CA GLU A 109 -34.57 -8.41 -5.33
C GLU A 109 -33.10 -8.83 -5.41
N PRO A 110 -32.34 -8.72 -4.31
CA PRO A 110 -30.94 -9.10 -4.30
C PRO A 110 -30.80 -10.62 -4.47
N SER A 111 -29.78 -11.03 -5.24
CA SER A 111 -29.34 -12.43 -5.27
C SER A 111 -28.88 -12.88 -3.88
N PRO A 112 -28.88 -14.20 -3.59
CA PRO A 112 -28.37 -14.71 -2.32
C PRO A 112 -26.91 -14.31 -2.10
N SER A 113 -26.52 -14.22 -0.83
CA SER A 113 -25.16 -13.87 -0.42
C SER A 113 -24.13 -14.80 -1.04
N ILE A 114 -23.07 -14.21 -1.59
CA ILE A 114 -21.95 -14.94 -2.19
C ILE A 114 -20.99 -15.37 -1.08
N THR A 115 -20.47 -16.60 -1.19
CA THR A 115 -19.37 -17.08 -0.35
C THR A 115 -18.18 -17.39 -1.24
N LEU A 116 -17.04 -16.76 -0.96
CA LEU A 116 -15.80 -16.99 -1.70
C LEU A 116 -15.16 -18.30 -1.24
N ASN A 117 -14.75 -19.17 -2.17
CA ASN A 117 -14.00 -20.39 -1.89
C ASN A 117 -12.50 -20.09 -1.76
N TYR A 118 -12.15 -19.28 -0.77
CA TYR A 118 -10.76 -18.93 -0.44
C TYR A 118 -10.59 -18.89 1.08
N PRO A 119 -9.41 -19.26 1.64
CA PRO A 119 -9.14 -19.14 3.07
C PRO A 119 -9.32 -17.70 3.55
N ARG A 120 -10.16 -17.50 4.55
CA ARG A 120 -10.50 -16.18 5.11
C ARG A 120 -10.27 -16.15 6.60
N GLN A 121 -9.88 -14.98 7.09
CA GLN A 121 -9.76 -14.68 8.51
C GLN A 121 -10.49 -13.36 8.79
N SER A 122 -10.95 -13.18 10.03
CA SER A 122 -11.56 -11.93 10.46
C SER A 122 -10.51 -10.84 10.70
N PHE A 123 -10.96 -9.60 10.70
CA PHE A 123 -10.18 -8.41 11.00
C PHE A 123 -11.04 -7.41 11.76
N ASP A 124 -10.42 -6.36 12.29
CA ASP A 124 -11.11 -5.32 13.04
C ASP A 124 -11.85 -4.36 12.10
N THR A 125 -13.18 -4.48 12.05
CA THR A 125 -14.05 -3.68 11.19
C THR A 125 -14.16 -2.22 11.63
N ALA A 126 -13.74 -1.87 12.85
CA ALA A 126 -13.68 -0.47 13.28
C ALA A 126 -12.49 0.25 12.63
N HIS A 127 -11.37 -0.44 12.45
CA HIS A 127 -10.21 0.08 11.74
C HIS A 127 -10.34 -0.04 10.23
N PHE A 128 -10.94 -1.13 9.74
CA PHE A 128 -11.12 -1.44 8.32
C PHE A 128 -12.60 -1.64 8.00
N PRO A 129 -13.36 -0.55 7.75
CA PRO A 129 -14.79 -0.65 7.50
C PRO A 129 -15.10 -1.43 6.21
N VAL A 130 -16.09 -2.32 6.30
CA VAL A 130 -16.56 -3.14 5.18
C VAL A 130 -17.73 -2.51 4.41
N GLU A 131 -18.45 -1.59 5.04
CA GLU A 131 -19.53 -0.83 4.40
C GLU A 131 -18.98 0.43 3.73
N GLU A 132 -19.41 0.69 2.49
CA GLU A 132 -18.98 1.87 1.72
C GLU A 132 -19.26 3.18 2.49
N LYS A 133 -20.43 3.30 3.10
CA LYS A 133 -20.78 4.49 3.91
C LYS A 133 -19.83 4.69 5.10
N ALA A 134 -19.40 3.60 5.74
CA ALA A 134 -18.48 3.66 6.86
C ALA A 134 -17.06 4.03 6.39
N ALA A 135 -16.59 3.51 5.24
CA ALA A 135 -15.33 3.93 4.64
C ALA A 135 -15.33 5.43 4.27
N ILE A 136 -16.43 5.93 3.69
CA ILE A 136 -16.61 7.36 3.40
C ILE A 136 -16.63 8.20 4.69
N ALA A 137 -17.27 7.71 5.75
CA ALA A 137 -17.30 8.39 7.05
C ALA A 137 -15.91 8.48 7.68
N GLN A 138 -15.13 7.39 7.65
CA GLN A 138 -13.75 7.35 8.13
C GLN A 138 -12.86 8.32 7.33
N LEU A 139 -12.98 8.35 6.00
CA LEU A 139 -12.30 9.34 5.15
C LEU A 139 -12.65 10.77 5.55
N ARG A 140 -13.94 11.07 5.75
CA ARG A 140 -14.38 12.42 6.15
C ARG A 140 -13.80 12.81 7.50
N GLN A 141 -13.90 11.94 8.49
CA GLN A 141 -13.39 12.19 9.84
C GLN A 141 -11.87 12.41 9.84
N PHE A 142 -11.13 11.64 9.03
CA PHE A 142 -9.70 11.81 8.88
C PHE A 142 -9.34 13.16 8.22
N CYS A 143 -10.00 13.54 7.12
CA CYS A 143 -9.71 14.82 6.45
C CYS A 143 -10.06 16.05 7.31
N GLN A 144 -11.09 15.96 8.15
CA GLN A 144 -11.48 17.02 9.07
C GLN A 144 -10.48 17.23 10.23
N ASN A 145 -9.90 16.13 10.72
CA ASN A 145 -9.06 16.16 11.93
C ASN A 145 -7.61 15.74 11.60
N GLY A 146 -7.40 14.45 11.36
CA GLY A 146 -6.08 13.85 11.23
C GLY A 146 -5.21 14.39 10.10
N ALA A 147 -5.80 14.85 8.98
CA ALA A 147 -5.03 15.38 7.85
C ALA A 147 -4.25 16.66 8.18
N GLY A 148 -4.74 17.48 9.11
CA GLY A 148 -4.05 18.69 9.57
C GLY A 148 -2.83 18.40 10.45
N GLU A 149 -2.93 17.37 11.29
CA GLU A 149 -1.88 16.95 12.24
C GLU A 149 -0.98 15.83 11.68
N TYR A 150 -1.22 15.43 10.42
CA TYR A 150 -0.63 14.25 9.82
C TYR A 150 0.90 14.30 9.79
N GLU A 151 1.48 15.44 9.43
CA GLU A 151 2.94 15.60 9.35
C GLU A 151 3.61 15.33 10.71
N GLN A 152 2.98 15.78 11.79
CA GLN A 152 3.54 15.69 13.14
C GLN A 152 3.31 14.30 13.75
N GLN A 153 2.23 13.61 13.39
CA GLN A 153 1.83 12.36 14.05
C GLN A 153 2.17 11.08 13.27
N ARG A 154 2.28 11.14 11.93
CA ARG A 154 2.42 9.96 11.05
C ARG A 154 3.63 9.06 11.30
N ASP A 155 4.62 9.54 12.04
CA ASP A 155 5.86 8.80 12.31
C ASP A 155 5.80 7.95 13.59
N PHE A 156 4.78 8.14 14.44
CA PHE A 156 4.67 7.50 15.75
C PHE A 156 3.67 6.33 15.71
N PRO A 157 4.12 5.06 15.70
CA PRO A 157 3.23 3.90 15.58
C PRO A 157 2.33 3.66 16.80
N ALA A 158 2.63 4.32 17.93
CA ALA A 158 1.77 4.30 19.12
C ALA A 158 0.62 5.32 19.06
N VAL A 159 0.62 6.21 18.06
CA VAL A 159 -0.40 7.24 17.85
C VAL A 159 -1.22 6.85 16.62
N GLU A 160 -2.53 6.97 16.72
CA GLU A 160 -3.45 6.79 15.59
C GLU A 160 -3.45 8.03 14.66
N GLY A 161 -2.26 8.36 14.15
CA GLY A 161 -2.02 9.54 13.30
C GLY A 161 -2.18 9.28 11.80
N THR A 162 -2.76 8.14 11.40
CA THR A 162 -2.91 7.77 9.99
C THR A 162 -4.35 7.33 9.67
N SER A 163 -4.74 7.41 8.40
CA SER A 163 -6.15 7.24 8.02
C SER A 163 -6.67 5.80 8.07
N ARG A 164 -5.78 4.80 8.01
CA ARG A 164 -6.13 3.37 7.84
C ARG A 164 -7.04 3.04 6.65
N LEU A 165 -7.10 3.93 5.65
CA LEU A 165 -7.90 3.74 4.42
C LEU A 165 -7.23 2.86 3.36
N SER A 166 -6.05 2.30 3.65
CA SER A 166 -5.24 1.57 2.68
C SER A 166 -5.94 0.31 2.16
N ALA A 167 -6.65 -0.42 3.03
CA ALA A 167 -7.44 -1.60 2.64
C ALA A 167 -8.55 -1.23 1.64
N SER A 168 -9.33 -0.17 1.92
CA SER A 168 -10.38 0.32 1.00
C SER A 168 -9.81 0.82 -0.33
N LEU A 169 -8.64 1.46 -0.32
CA LEU A 169 -7.96 1.94 -1.53
C LEU A 169 -7.32 0.82 -2.37
N ALA A 170 -6.95 -0.31 -1.75
CA ALA A 170 -6.39 -1.48 -2.42
C ALA A 170 -7.49 -2.32 -3.08
N THR A 171 -8.63 -2.49 -2.41
CA THR A 171 -9.76 -3.32 -2.90
C THR A 171 -10.79 -2.54 -3.72
N GLY A 172 -10.67 -1.22 -3.80
CA GLY A 172 -11.61 -0.36 -4.54
C GLY A 172 -12.87 0.03 -3.76
N GLY A 173 -12.93 -0.22 -2.44
CA GLY A 173 -13.99 0.29 -1.57
C GLY A 173 -14.00 1.83 -1.42
N LEU A 174 -12.88 2.49 -1.76
CA LEU A 174 -12.79 3.93 -1.98
C LEU A 174 -11.95 4.22 -3.22
N SER A 175 -12.34 5.23 -3.99
CA SER A 175 -11.53 5.73 -5.10
C SER A 175 -10.52 6.79 -4.61
N PRO A 176 -9.34 6.90 -5.23
CA PRO A 176 -8.38 7.93 -4.85
C PRO A 176 -8.89 9.35 -5.17
N ARG A 177 -9.85 9.48 -6.10
CA ARG A 177 -10.55 10.73 -6.39
C ARG A 177 -11.44 11.17 -5.22
N GLN A 178 -12.16 10.25 -4.57
CA GLN A 178 -12.91 10.56 -3.34
C GLN A 178 -11.96 11.08 -2.25
N CYS A 179 -10.79 10.47 -2.09
CA CYS A 179 -9.77 10.93 -1.15
C CYS A 179 -9.27 12.35 -1.47
N LEU A 180 -8.93 12.63 -2.73
CA LEU A 180 -8.48 13.95 -3.18
C LEU A 180 -9.53 15.01 -2.91
N HIS A 181 -10.75 14.83 -3.41
CA HIS A 181 -11.81 15.83 -3.30
C HIS A 181 -12.24 16.06 -1.84
N ARG A 182 -12.32 15.00 -1.03
CA ARG A 182 -12.59 15.15 0.41
C ARG A 182 -11.45 15.89 1.11
N LEU A 183 -10.20 15.61 0.78
CA LEU A 183 -9.07 16.34 1.35
C LEU A 183 -9.15 17.83 1.03
N LEU A 184 -9.36 18.19 -0.24
CA LEU A 184 -9.40 19.59 -0.66
C LEU A 184 -10.60 20.35 -0.09
N ALA A 185 -11.70 19.66 0.18
CA ALA A 185 -12.86 20.26 0.84
C ALA A 185 -12.55 20.70 2.30
N GLU A 186 -11.76 19.91 3.04
CA GLU A 186 -11.44 20.20 4.44
C GLU A 186 -10.09 20.93 4.60
N GLN A 187 -9.18 20.78 3.64
CA GLN A 187 -7.82 21.34 3.63
C GLN A 187 -7.55 22.05 2.28
N PRO A 188 -8.13 23.25 2.04
CA PRO A 188 -8.10 23.90 0.72
C PRO A 188 -6.70 24.24 0.21
N GLN A 189 -5.72 24.37 1.11
CA GLN A 189 -4.32 24.69 0.78
C GLN A 189 -3.44 23.45 0.56
N ALA A 190 -4.00 22.23 0.57
CA ALA A 190 -3.21 21.01 0.43
C ALA A 190 -2.44 20.92 -0.90
N LEU A 191 -2.97 21.51 -2.00
CA LEU A 191 -2.26 21.57 -3.29
C LEU A 191 -1.08 22.54 -3.32
N ASP A 192 -1.05 23.49 -2.38
CA ASP A 192 -0.09 24.60 -2.34
C ASP A 192 0.89 24.47 -1.15
N GLY A 193 0.95 23.28 -0.55
CA GLY A 193 1.90 22.98 0.53
C GLY A 193 1.39 23.31 1.95
N GLY A 194 0.13 23.71 2.11
CA GLY A 194 -0.50 23.89 3.41
C GLY A 194 -0.82 22.58 4.14
N ALA A 195 -1.66 22.66 5.17
CA ALA A 195 -2.18 21.50 5.88
C ALA A 195 -2.79 20.47 4.91
N GLY A 196 -2.64 19.18 5.21
CA GLY A 196 -3.06 18.09 4.32
C GLY A 196 -2.12 17.79 3.13
N SER A 197 -1.18 18.68 2.78
CA SER A 197 -0.25 18.47 1.65
C SER A 197 0.67 17.25 1.85
N VAL A 198 1.04 16.96 3.10
CA VAL A 198 1.85 15.77 3.45
C VAL A 198 1.06 14.49 3.29
N TRP A 199 -0.26 14.50 3.55
CA TRP A 199 -1.10 13.33 3.28
C TRP A 199 -1.36 13.17 1.78
N LEU A 200 -1.59 14.26 1.06
CA LEU A 200 -1.65 14.27 -0.41
C LEU A 200 -0.38 13.67 -1.02
N ASN A 201 0.79 14.00 -0.46
CA ASN A 201 2.07 13.45 -0.91
C ASN A 201 2.09 11.91 -0.88
N GLU A 202 1.48 11.28 0.12
CA GLU A 202 1.38 9.81 0.22
C GLU A 202 0.42 9.24 -0.83
N LEU A 203 -0.66 9.95 -1.18
CA LEU A 203 -1.50 9.57 -2.33
C LEU A 203 -0.72 9.65 -3.65
N ILE A 204 0.13 10.66 -3.82
CA ILE A 204 0.98 10.79 -5.01
C ILE A 204 2.03 9.65 -5.05
N TRP A 205 2.52 9.16 -3.91
CA TRP A 205 3.37 7.95 -3.89
C TRP A 205 2.63 6.72 -4.40
N ARG A 206 1.35 6.55 -4.05
CA ARG A 206 0.50 5.48 -4.61
C ARG A 206 0.36 5.62 -6.13
N GLU A 207 0.13 6.84 -6.63
CA GLU A 207 0.08 7.12 -8.07
C GLU A 207 1.42 6.76 -8.75
N PHE A 208 2.54 7.21 -8.16
CA PHE A 208 3.87 6.97 -8.70
C PHE A 208 4.15 5.48 -8.88
N TYR A 209 3.88 4.64 -7.88
CA TYR A 209 4.11 3.20 -8.00
C TYR A 209 3.22 2.53 -9.04
N ARG A 210 1.94 2.93 -9.17
CA ARG A 210 1.04 2.37 -10.20
C ARG A 210 1.48 2.77 -11.61
N HIS A 211 1.88 4.03 -11.80
CA HIS A 211 2.45 4.49 -13.07
C HIS A 211 3.74 3.74 -13.38
N LEU A 212 4.60 3.52 -12.38
CA LEU A 212 5.88 2.86 -12.55
C LEU A 212 5.74 1.41 -13.02
N ILE A 213 4.86 0.60 -12.41
CA ILE A 213 4.65 -0.79 -12.85
C ILE A 213 4.03 -0.88 -14.26
N THR A 214 3.27 0.14 -14.67
CA THR A 214 2.66 0.20 -16.01
C THR A 214 3.74 0.34 -17.08
N TYR A 215 4.75 1.19 -16.85
CA TYR A 215 5.85 1.43 -17.79
C TYR A 215 7.05 0.49 -17.60
N HIS A 216 7.17 -0.14 -16.43
CA HIS A 216 8.21 -1.12 -16.14
C HIS A 216 7.60 -2.46 -15.68
N PRO A 217 6.99 -3.24 -16.60
CA PRO A 217 6.32 -4.50 -16.27
C PRO A 217 7.21 -5.57 -15.63
N SER A 218 8.54 -5.43 -15.72
CA SER A 218 9.49 -6.31 -15.05
C SER A 218 9.38 -6.26 -13.53
N LEU A 219 8.88 -5.16 -12.96
CA LEU A 219 8.64 -5.01 -11.51
C LEU A 219 7.60 -6.01 -11.00
N CYS A 220 6.62 -6.37 -11.84
CA CYS A 220 5.64 -7.42 -11.55
C CYS A 220 6.21 -8.85 -11.70
N LYS A 221 7.47 -8.99 -12.12
CA LYS A 221 8.14 -10.27 -12.43
C LYS A 221 9.35 -10.52 -11.54
N HIS A 222 9.30 -10.03 -10.30
CA HIS A 222 10.35 -10.17 -9.29
C HIS A 222 11.74 -9.64 -9.71
N ARG A 223 11.78 -8.71 -10.68
CA ARG A 223 13.04 -8.08 -11.10
C ARG A 223 13.26 -6.79 -10.32
N PRO A 224 14.50 -6.52 -9.85
CA PRO A 224 14.82 -5.24 -9.25
C PRO A 224 14.84 -4.17 -10.34
N PHE A 225 14.56 -2.92 -9.99
CA PHE A 225 14.71 -1.81 -10.91
C PHE A 225 16.20 -1.55 -11.24
N ILE A 226 17.05 -1.61 -10.22
CA ILE A 226 18.50 -1.41 -10.33
C ILE A 226 19.19 -2.75 -10.61
N ALA A 227 19.53 -2.99 -11.88
CA ALA A 227 19.97 -4.30 -12.37
C ALA A 227 21.19 -4.91 -11.63
N TRP A 228 22.16 -4.12 -11.16
CA TRP A 228 23.34 -4.68 -10.49
C TRP A 228 23.00 -5.33 -9.14
N THR A 229 21.89 -4.93 -8.50
CA THR A 229 21.48 -5.47 -7.20
C THR A 229 21.05 -6.93 -7.26
N ASP A 230 20.74 -7.46 -8.46
CA ASP A 230 20.51 -8.89 -8.67
C ASP A 230 21.79 -9.74 -8.44
N ARG A 231 22.95 -9.09 -8.30
CA ARG A 231 24.25 -9.74 -8.02
C ARG A 231 24.59 -9.77 -6.52
N VAL A 232 23.78 -9.13 -5.67
CA VAL A 232 23.97 -9.18 -4.21
C VAL A 232 23.85 -10.63 -3.76
N GLN A 233 24.83 -11.08 -2.97
CA GLN A 233 24.87 -12.43 -2.44
C GLN A 233 24.01 -12.49 -1.18
N TRP A 234 22.70 -12.71 -1.36
CA TRP A 234 21.74 -12.86 -0.27
C TRP A 234 22.03 -14.11 0.56
N GLN A 235 21.80 -14.03 1.86
CA GLN A 235 21.92 -15.17 2.76
C GLN A 235 20.70 -16.09 2.63
N SER A 236 20.95 -17.36 2.36
CA SER A 236 19.94 -18.42 2.53
C SER A 236 19.97 -18.90 3.97
N ASN A 237 19.17 -18.27 4.83
CA ASN A 237 19.06 -18.63 6.24
C ASN A 237 17.57 -18.74 6.65
N PRO A 238 16.97 -19.93 6.49
CA PRO A 238 15.56 -20.16 6.82
C PRO A 238 15.22 -19.87 8.28
N ALA A 239 16.14 -20.14 9.20
CA ALA A 239 15.93 -19.89 10.64
C ALA A 239 15.82 -18.40 10.95
N HIS A 240 16.66 -17.56 10.34
CA HIS A 240 16.58 -16.10 10.49
C HIS A 240 15.31 -15.54 9.84
N LEU A 241 14.91 -16.04 8.67
CA LEU A 241 13.66 -15.65 8.03
C LEU A 241 12.47 -15.99 8.92
N GLN A 242 12.40 -17.21 9.44
CA GLN A 242 11.32 -17.65 10.32
C GLN A 242 11.28 -16.82 11.62
N ALA A 243 12.43 -16.54 12.24
CA ALA A 243 12.48 -15.70 13.44
C ALA A 243 11.97 -14.27 13.17
N TRP A 244 12.25 -13.71 11.98
CA TRP A 244 11.68 -12.44 11.55
C TRP A 244 10.16 -12.53 11.32
N GLN A 245 9.69 -13.54 10.58
CA GLN A 245 8.26 -13.76 10.33
C GLN A 245 7.47 -13.89 11.64
N GLU A 246 7.99 -14.61 12.64
CA GLU A 246 7.34 -14.83 13.92
C GLU A 246 7.49 -13.68 14.93
N GLY A 247 8.30 -12.66 14.64
CA GLY A 247 8.62 -11.58 15.60
C GLY A 247 9.38 -12.08 16.83
N LYS A 248 10.43 -12.88 16.59
CA LYS A 248 11.35 -13.47 17.58
C LYS A 248 12.81 -13.15 17.25
N THR A 249 13.07 -11.97 16.70
CA THR A 249 14.41 -11.50 16.31
C THR A 249 15.25 -11.05 17.50
N GLY A 250 14.62 -10.77 18.65
CA GLY A 250 15.27 -10.19 19.81
C GLY A 250 15.37 -8.65 19.76
N TYR A 251 14.87 -8.03 18.69
CA TYR A 251 14.77 -6.57 18.55
C TYR A 251 13.33 -6.13 18.82
N PRO A 252 13.03 -5.50 19.99
CA PRO A 252 11.65 -5.27 20.43
C PRO A 252 10.76 -4.54 19.42
N ILE A 253 11.31 -3.56 18.69
CA ILE A 253 10.54 -2.79 17.71
C ILE A 253 10.20 -3.61 16.45
N VAL A 254 11.10 -4.50 16.03
CA VAL A 254 10.88 -5.42 14.90
C VAL A 254 9.88 -6.48 15.32
N ASP A 255 10.08 -7.06 16.51
CA ASP A 255 9.21 -8.11 17.04
C ASP A 255 7.78 -7.62 17.28
N ALA A 256 7.61 -6.40 17.83
CA ALA A 256 6.30 -5.78 18.00
C ALA A 256 5.60 -5.52 16.66
N ALA A 257 6.34 -5.04 15.66
CA ALA A 257 5.81 -4.80 14.32
C ALA A 257 5.34 -6.09 13.64
N MET A 258 6.15 -7.15 13.67
CA MET A 258 5.79 -8.43 13.05
C MET A 258 4.60 -9.08 13.75
N ARG A 259 4.50 -8.96 15.09
CA ARG A 259 3.30 -9.38 15.83
C ARG A 259 2.06 -8.56 15.46
N GLN A 260 2.20 -7.26 15.22
CA GLN A 260 1.08 -6.41 14.74
C GLN A 260 0.58 -6.92 13.38
N LEU A 261 1.48 -7.16 12.43
CA LEU A 261 1.13 -7.68 11.11
C LEU A 261 0.38 -9.01 11.22
N ASN A 262 0.96 -9.98 11.93
CA ASN A 262 0.42 -11.35 11.99
C ASN A 262 -0.93 -11.44 12.71
N SER A 263 -1.24 -10.50 13.61
CA SER A 263 -2.48 -10.52 14.40
C SER A 263 -3.58 -9.61 13.84
N THR A 264 -3.23 -8.60 13.04
CA THR A 264 -4.20 -7.59 12.56
C THR A 264 -4.29 -7.50 11.04
N GLY A 265 -3.36 -8.13 10.32
CA GLY A 265 -3.22 -7.98 8.87
C GLY A 265 -2.71 -6.60 8.45
N TRP A 266 -2.29 -5.73 9.37
CA TRP A 266 -1.82 -4.38 9.04
C TRP A 266 -0.59 -4.02 9.86
N MET A 267 0.29 -3.22 9.26
CA MET A 267 1.47 -2.69 9.93
C MET A 267 1.62 -1.20 9.63
N HIS A 268 1.95 -0.41 10.66
CA HIS A 268 2.21 1.02 10.49
C HIS A 268 3.38 1.27 9.52
N ASN A 269 3.28 2.25 8.63
CA ASN A 269 4.27 2.46 7.55
C ASN A 269 5.72 2.59 8.07
N ARG A 270 5.93 3.37 9.14
CA ARG A 270 7.26 3.49 9.78
C ARG A 270 7.83 2.14 10.21
N LEU A 271 6.97 1.24 10.70
CA LEU A 271 7.37 -0.10 11.10
C LEU A 271 7.65 -0.98 9.88
N ARG A 272 6.86 -0.88 8.79
CA ARG A 272 7.14 -1.56 7.51
C ARG A 272 8.55 -1.24 7.01
N MET A 273 8.95 0.04 7.06
CA MET A 273 10.30 0.48 6.67
C MET A 273 11.40 -0.12 7.58
N ILE A 274 11.14 -0.22 8.89
CA ILE A 274 12.10 -0.75 9.86
C ILE A 274 12.26 -2.27 9.68
N THR A 275 11.16 -3.02 9.60
CA THR A 275 11.17 -4.48 9.49
C THR A 275 11.73 -4.93 8.15
N ALA A 276 11.39 -4.24 7.05
CA ALA A 276 11.97 -4.51 5.74
C ALA A 276 13.47 -4.21 5.69
N SER A 277 13.89 -3.06 6.23
CA SER A 277 15.33 -2.73 6.34
C SER A 277 16.07 -3.74 7.22
N PHE A 278 15.48 -4.22 8.31
CA PHE A 278 16.10 -5.22 9.17
C PHE A 278 16.32 -6.54 8.41
N LEU A 279 15.30 -7.03 7.70
CA LEU A 279 15.41 -8.25 6.92
C LEU A 279 16.51 -8.16 5.84
N VAL A 280 16.51 -7.08 5.07
CA VAL A 280 17.39 -6.97 3.89
C VAL A 280 18.80 -6.52 4.26
N LYS A 281 18.96 -5.67 5.28
CA LYS A 281 20.26 -5.05 5.59
C LYS A 281 20.93 -5.64 6.83
N ASP A 282 20.18 -5.98 7.87
CA ASP A 282 20.75 -6.61 9.07
C ASP A 282 20.85 -8.13 8.92
N LEU A 283 19.86 -8.79 8.31
CA LEU A 283 19.89 -10.25 8.07
C LEU A 283 20.42 -10.65 6.69
N LEU A 284 20.55 -9.69 5.77
CA LEU A 284 20.97 -9.92 4.37
C LEU A 284 20.13 -10.98 3.64
N ILE A 285 18.84 -11.09 3.98
CA ILE A 285 17.89 -11.98 3.30
C ILE A 285 17.31 -11.26 2.08
N ASP A 286 17.05 -12.01 1.01
CA ASP A 286 16.45 -11.46 -0.22
C ASP A 286 15.11 -10.77 0.09
N TRP A 287 14.97 -9.53 -0.38
CA TRP A 287 13.78 -8.69 -0.18
C TRP A 287 12.51 -9.35 -0.73
N ARG A 288 12.62 -10.22 -1.73
CA ARG A 288 11.48 -10.97 -2.32
C ARG A 288 10.83 -11.92 -1.32
N GLU A 289 11.60 -12.46 -0.37
CA GLU A 289 11.06 -13.33 0.69
C GLU A 289 10.17 -12.52 1.65
N GLY A 290 10.61 -11.31 1.98
CA GLY A 290 9.84 -10.37 2.77
C GLY A 290 8.61 -9.84 2.04
N GLU A 291 8.75 -9.50 0.75
CA GLU A 291 7.67 -9.08 -0.13
C GLU A 291 6.54 -10.12 -0.17
N ARG A 292 6.90 -11.38 -0.39
CA ARG A 292 5.97 -12.52 -0.38
C ARG A 292 5.28 -12.68 0.96
N TYR A 293 6.03 -12.59 2.07
CA TYR A 293 5.45 -12.72 3.41
C TYR A 293 4.46 -11.58 3.70
N PHE A 294 4.82 -10.33 3.38
CA PHE A 294 3.93 -9.19 3.51
C PHE A 294 2.64 -9.39 2.71
N MET A 295 2.74 -9.81 1.44
CA MET A 295 1.55 -10.06 0.62
C MET A 295 0.65 -11.16 1.20
N SER A 296 1.22 -12.16 1.89
CA SER A 296 0.44 -13.23 2.52
C SER A 296 -0.34 -12.81 3.77
N GLN A 297 0.01 -11.67 4.39
CA GLN A 297 -0.57 -11.21 5.65
C GLN A 297 -1.36 -9.91 5.51
N LEU A 298 -0.96 -9.03 4.59
CA LEU A 298 -1.49 -7.66 4.52
C LEU A 298 -2.93 -7.61 4.00
N ILE A 299 -3.83 -7.02 4.81
CA ILE A 299 -5.19 -6.65 4.39
C ILE A 299 -5.18 -5.58 3.30
N ASP A 300 -4.10 -4.80 3.19
CA ASP A 300 -3.86 -3.81 2.15
C ASP A 300 -2.77 -4.24 1.16
N GLY A 301 -2.63 -5.56 0.96
CA GLY A 301 -1.73 -6.13 -0.04
C GLY A 301 -2.03 -5.60 -1.44
N ASP A 302 -1.13 -4.78 -1.97
CA ASP A 302 -1.17 -4.21 -3.31
C ASP A 302 0.21 -4.36 -3.96
N LEU A 303 0.27 -4.89 -5.19
CA LEU A 303 1.54 -5.23 -5.83
C LEU A 303 2.42 -3.99 -6.01
N ALA A 304 1.85 -2.89 -6.51
CA ALA A 304 2.62 -1.68 -6.79
C ALA A 304 3.22 -1.08 -5.50
N ALA A 305 2.40 -0.91 -4.47
CA ALA A 305 2.82 -0.32 -3.20
C ALA A 305 3.75 -1.26 -2.40
N ASN A 306 3.46 -2.56 -2.36
CA ASN A 306 4.28 -3.54 -1.65
C ASN A 306 5.65 -3.68 -2.33
N ASN A 307 5.67 -3.93 -3.64
CA ASN A 307 6.92 -4.03 -4.41
C ASN A 307 7.74 -2.74 -4.29
N GLY A 308 7.10 -1.58 -4.49
CA GLY A 308 7.73 -0.27 -4.36
C GLY A 308 8.37 -0.05 -2.99
N GLY A 309 7.65 -0.35 -1.91
CA GLY A 309 8.14 -0.23 -0.53
C GLY A 309 9.31 -1.16 -0.22
N TRP A 310 9.26 -2.42 -0.68
CA TRP A 310 10.35 -3.37 -0.50
C TRP A 310 11.60 -2.97 -1.29
N GLN A 311 11.44 -2.59 -2.55
CA GLN A 311 12.56 -2.14 -3.36
C GLN A 311 13.17 -0.83 -2.87
N TRP A 312 12.37 0.05 -2.26
CA TRP A 312 12.85 1.25 -1.58
C TRP A 312 13.72 0.89 -0.36
N ALA A 313 13.27 -0.03 0.50
CA ALA A 313 14.00 -0.45 1.69
C ALA A 313 15.28 -1.22 1.36
N ALA A 314 15.22 -2.04 0.31
CA ALA A 314 16.30 -2.89 -0.19
C ALA A 314 17.35 -2.14 -1.04
N SER A 315 17.11 -0.86 -1.35
CA SER A 315 17.99 -0.06 -2.22
C SER A 315 18.07 -0.59 -3.66
N THR A 316 17.03 -1.28 -4.13
CA THR A 316 16.95 -1.90 -5.46
C THR A 316 15.98 -1.19 -6.40
N GLY A 317 15.16 -0.27 -5.89
CA GLY A 317 14.09 0.41 -6.62
C GLY A 317 14.45 1.79 -7.18
N THR A 318 13.46 2.43 -7.81
CA THR A 318 13.49 3.85 -8.15
C THR A 318 13.45 4.72 -6.90
N ASP A 319 14.32 5.73 -6.80
CA ASP A 319 14.38 6.66 -5.66
C ASP A 319 14.50 5.96 -4.29
N ALA A 320 15.18 4.81 -4.28
CA ALA A 320 15.31 3.97 -3.11
C ALA A 320 16.27 4.58 -2.07
N ALA A 321 16.12 4.17 -0.80
CA ALA A 321 17.07 4.55 0.24
C ALA A 321 18.49 4.13 -0.19
N PRO A 322 19.54 4.95 0.04
CA PRO A 322 20.90 4.53 -0.30
C PRO A 322 21.30 3.24 0.43
N TYR A 323 22.10 2.38 -0.22
CA TYR A 323 22.44 1.04 0.29
C TYR A 323 23.11 1.07 1.68
N PHE A 324 23.84 2.13 2.00
CA PHE A 324 24.53 2.33 3.29
C PHE A 324 23.63 2.86 4.41
N VAL A 325 22.34 3.14 4.16
CA VAL A 325 21.39 3.61 5.18
C VAL A 325 20.66 2.43 5.81
N PHE A 326 20.85 2.22 7.12
CA PHE A 326 20.17 1.19 7.92
C PHE A 326 19.10 1.86 8.79
N SER A 327 17.81 1.61 8.51
CA SER A 327 16.69 2.22 9.25
C SER A 327 16.68 1.84 10.73
N THR A 328 17.18 0.64 11.04
CA THR A 328 17.30 0.06 12.39
C THR A 328 18.31 0.81 13.28
N ARG A 329 19.27 1.50 12.68
CA ARG A 329 20.37 2.20 13.37
C ARG A 329 20.18 3.71 13.45
N GLN A 330 19.09 4.25 12.90
CA GLN A 330 18.84 5.69 12.98
C GLN A 330 18.48 6.14 14.40
N PRO A 331 18.95 7.31 14.89
CA PRO A 331 18.63 7.83 16.22
C PRO A 331 17.12 7.91 16.52
N ARG A 332 16.29 8.14 15.49
CA ARG A 332 14.82 8.20 15.60
C ARG A 332 14.19 6.86 16.01
N ALA A 333 14.76 5.71 15.65
CA ALA A 333 14.27 4.39 16.08
C ALA A 333 14.35 4.23 17.62
N ARG A 334 15.37 4.81 18.26
CA ARG A 334 15.50 4.82 19.73
C ARG A 334 14.43 5.67 20.42
N ASN A 335 14.06 6.80 19.84
CA ASN A 335 13.00 7.68 20.37
C ASN A 335 11.60 7.07 20.24
N LEU A 336 11.37 6.24 19.21
CA LEU A 336 10.11 5.54 19.00
C LEU A 336 9.84 4.48 20.08
N ILE A 337 10.89 3.76 20.52
CA ILE A 337 10.79 2.77 21.62
C ILE A 337 10.51 3.46 22.96
N MET A 338 11.09 4.65 23.20
CA MET A 338 10.99 5.33 24.49
C MET A 338 9.60 5.90 24.81
N ARG A 339 8.74 6.10 23.78
CA ARG A 339 7.35 6.59 23.96
C ARG A 339 6.29 5.49 23.86
N ALA A 340 6.58 4.37 23.20
CA ALA A 340 5.67 3.22 23.17
C ALA A 340 5.42 2.62 24.56
N SER A 341 6.34 2.81 25.51
CA SER A 341 6.18 2.42 26.91
C SER A 341 5.26 3.34 27.74
N LEU A 342 4.77 4.46 27.19
CA LEU A 342 3.96 5.45 27.93
C LEU A 342 2.48 5.52 27.55
N SER A 343 2.01 4.81 26.51
CA SER A 343 0.59 4.75 26.16
C SER A 343 0.02 3.33 26.34
N ALA A 344 -0.17 2.95 27.60
CA ALA A 344 -0.94 1.76 27.97
C ALA A 344 -2.45 2.06 27.83
N SER A 345 -2.95 2.10 26.61
CA SER A 345 -4.39 1.98 26.34
C SER A 345 -4.59 1.18 25.06
N GLY A 346 -4.86 -0.12 25.22
CA GLY A 346 -5.28 -1.03 24.12
C GLY A 346 -4.55 -2.37 24.08
N TYR A 347 -3.28 -2.44 24.47
CA TYR A 347 -2.45 -3.63 24.30
C TYR A 347 -2.27 -4.41 25.61
N ARG A 348 -3.28 -5.20 26.02
CA ARG A 348 -3.21 -5.97 27.29
C ARG A 348 -2.24 -7.16 27.30
N ASN A 349 -1.61 -7.53 26.18
CA ASN A 349 -0.66 -8.66 26.14
C ASN A 349 0.78 -8.29 25.78
N CYS A 350 1.14 -7.00 25.71
CA CYS A 350 2.55 -6.58 25.66
C CYS A 350 2.99 -6.09 27.04
N ALA A 351 3.19 -7.01 27.98
CA ALA A 351 3.93 -6.72 29.20
C ALA A 351 5.41 -6.48 28.83
N MET A 352 5.76 -5.24 28.46
CA MET A 352 7.16 -4.82 28.40
C MET A 352 7.65 -4.54 29.82
N CYS A 353 8.74 -5.21 30.19
CA CYS A 353 9.46 -5.05 31.44
C CYS A 353 9.65 -3.56 31.81
N GLN A 354 9.14 -3.18 32.98
CA GLN A 354 9.66 -2.03 33.71
C GLN A 354 11.12 -2.33 34.07
N GLY A 355 12.08 -1.52 33.60
CA GLY A 355 13.45 -1.60 34.10
C GLY A 355 14.53 -1.14 33.14
N LYS A 356 15.01 0.08 33.37
CA LYS A 356 16.38 0.58 33.12
C LYS A 356 17.34 -0.42 32.45
N TRP A 357 17.62 -0.24 31.16
CA TRP A 357 18.86 -0.78 30.59
C TRP A 357 20.04 0.11 30.99
N CYS A 358 20.76 -0.41 31.98
CA CYS A 358 22.01 0.10 32.52
C CYS A 358 23.08 0.13 31.41
N MET A 359 23.66 1.31 31.14
CA MET A 359 24.94 1.38 30.44
C MET A 359 26.04 0.90 31.39
N SER A 360 26.63 -0.26 31.11
CA SER A 360 27.95 -0.61 31.64
C SER A 360 28.99 0.30 30.98
N ARG A 361 29.28 1.44 31.61
CA ARG A 361 30.49 2.20 31.31
C ARG A 361 31.68 1.43 31.87
N GLY A 362 32.56 1.00 30.96
CA GLY A 362 33.86 0.41 31.29
C GLY A 362 34.68 1.35 32.18
N SER A 363 35.16 0.75 33.28
CA SER A 363 36.37 1.06 34.05
C SER A 363 37.13 2.36 33.76
N GLY A 364 37.08 3.28 34.70
CA GLY A 364 38.08 4.34 34.88
C GLY A 364 38.38 4.52 36.37
N ARG A 365 39.43 3.85 36.86
CA ARG A 365 39.97 3.99 38.22
C ARG A 365 40.38 5.46 38.45
N ARG A 366 39.82 6.12 39.47
CA ARG A 366 40.44 7.30 40.11
C ARG A 366 41.04 6.86 41.43
N LYS A 367 42.36 6.99 41.54
CA LYS A 367 43.11 6.93 42.80
C LYS A 367 42.84 8.21 43.60
N GLN A 368 42.71 8.05 44.91
CA GLN A 368 42.85 9.10 45.92
C GLN A 368 44.27 9.68 45.87
N VAL A 369 44.38 11.01 45.87
CA VAL A 369 45.05 11.82 46.91
C VAL A 369 44.27 13.14 46.98
#